data_AF-A0A081NTK3-F1
#
_entry.id   AF-A0A081NTK3-F1
#
_cell.length_a   1.000
_cell.length_b   1.000
_cell.length_c   1.000
_cell.angle_alpha   90.00
_cell.angle_beta   90.00
_cell.angle_gamma   90.00
#
_symmetry.space_group_name_H-M   'P 1'
#
loop_
_entity.id
_entity.type
_entity.pdbx_description
1 polymer ?
#
loop_
_entity_poly.entity_id
_entity_poly.type
_entity_poly.pdbx_seq_one_letter_code
_entity_poly.pdbx_strand_id
1 'polypeptide(L)'
;MSILLRIERESGGQPIELGDGQITGYSYINTSPADFFAKAYNAEHSIQIRGEIPLRLLPPVEQDADNSNTLYAWALTEYRPDNDYYRSVIVQIVRHEKTIREAKFTHAYVHVYQE
;
A
#
# COMPACT_ATOMS: atom_id res chain seq x y z
N MET A 1 4.01 15.55 12.17
CA MET A 1 3.53 15.19 10.82
C MET A 1 3.55 13.68 10.78
N SER A 2 2.46 13.04 10.38
CA SER A 2 2.35 11.60 10.25
C SER A 2 1.93 11.25 8.83
N ILE A 3 2.23 10.04 8.40
CA ILE A 3 1.75 9.49 7.14
C ILE A 3 0.85 8.31 7.51
N LEU A 4 -0.34 8.27 6.93
CA LEU A 4 -1.28 7.17 7.05
C LEU A 4 -1.32 6.43 5.72
N LEU A 5 -1.33 5.10 5.79
CA LEU A 5 -1.52 4.22 4.65
C LEU A 5 -2.79 3.40 4.88
N ARG A 6 -3.66 3.44 3.89
CA ARG A 6 -4.86 2.63 3.83
C ARG A 6 -4.90 1.92 2.49
N ILE A 7 -5.06 0.60 2.50
CA ILE A 7 -5.13 -0.21 1.29
C ILE A 7 -6.49 -0.88 1.23
N GLU A 8 -7.31 -0.45 0.28
CA GLU A 8 -8.68 -0.92 0.10
C GLU A 8 -8.71 -2.06 -0.92
N ARG A 9 -9.43 -3.13 -0.57
CA ARG A 9 -9.75 -4.22 -1.50
C ARG A 9 -10.79 -3.73 -2.52
N GLU A 10 -10.63 -4.10 -3.78
CA GLU A 10 -11.61 -3.74 -4.82
C GLU A 10 -12.97 -4.44 -4.58
N SER A 11 -12.97 -5.63 -3.98
CA SER A 11 -14.18 -6.36 -3.59
C SER A 11 -14.95 -5.77 -2.39
N GLY A 12 -14.45 -4.69 -1.76
CA GLY A 12 -15.14 -4.03 -0.64
C GLY A 12 -14.93 -4.68 0.74
N GLY A 13 -13.90 -5.51 0.90
CA GLY A 13 -13.49 -6.07 2.20
C GLY A 13 -12.83 -5.06 3.15
N GLN A 14 -12.43 -5.54 4.33
CA GLN A 14 -11.70 -4.72 5.31
C GLN A 14 -10.38 -4.20 4.70
N PRO A 15 -10.06 -2.91 4.87
CA PRO A 15 -8.82 -2.35 4.38
C PRO A 15 -7.63 -2.87 5.20
N ILE A 16 -6.45 -2.93 4.56
CA ILE A 16 -5.20 -3.07 5.31
C ILE A 16 -4.85 -1.69 5.84
N GLU A 17 -4.79 -1.60 7.16
CA GLU A 17 -4.27 -0.44 7.88
C GLU A 17 -2.97 -0.85 8.55
N LEU A 18 -1.98 0.04 8.57
CA LEU A 18 -0.70 -0.23 9.23
C LEU A 18 -0.80 -0.23 10.78
N GLY A 19 -2.00 -0.18 11.35
CA GLY A 19 -2.23 -0.19 12.80
C GLY A 19 -1.40 0.87 13.52
N ASP A 20 -0.74 0.46 14.62
CA ASP A 20 0.20 1.31 15.35
C ASP A 20 1.62 1.36 14.71
N GLY A 21 1.78 0.80 13.51
CA GLY A 21 2.98 0.92 12.71
C GLY A 21 3.20 2.36 12.23
N GLN A 22 4.43 2.83 12.30
CA GLN A 22 4.79 4.18 11.86
C GLN A 22 5.39 4.12 10.46
N ILE A 23 4.78 4.81 9.50
CA ILE A 23 5.41 5.04 8.19
C ILE A 23 6.54 6.05 8.37
N THR A 24 7.77 5.61 8.11
CA THR A 24 8.99 6.42 8.26
C THR A 24 9.38 7.11 6.95
N GLY A 25 8.86 6.65 5.81
CA GLY A 25 9.05 7.32 4.53
C GLY A 25 8.15 6.81 3.42
N TYR A 26 7.95 7.63 2.40
CA TYR A 26 7.34 7.25 1.14
C TYR A 26 8.07 7.95 0.00
N SER A 27 8.21 7.28 -1.14
CA SER A 27 8.68 7.89 -2.39
C SER A 27 7.76 7.46 -3.54
N TYR A 28 7.47 8.41 -4.41
CA TYR A 28 6.73 8.16 -5.64
C TYR A 28 7.70 8.32 -6.81
N ILE A 29 7.81 7.29 -7.64
CA ILE A 29 8.64 7.27 -8.82
C ILE A 29 7.70 7.20 -10.02
N ASN A 30 7.77 8.21 -10.88
CA ASN A 30 7.07 8.24 -12.15
C ASN A 30 8.06 8.11 -13.28
N THR A 31 8.03 6.97 -13.96
CA THR A 31 8.76 6.75 -15.21
C THR A 31 7.79 6.83 -16.39
N SER A 32 7.23 8.02 -16.60
CA SER A 32 6.52 8.32 -17.85
C SER A 32 7.55 8.63 -18.94
N PRO A 33 7.42 8.06 -20.15
CA PRO A 33 8.24 8.47 -21.28
C PRO A 33 8.10 9.98 -21.53
N ALA A 34 9.22 10.68 -21.75
CA ALA A 34 9.20 12.10 -22.12
C ALA A 34 8.77 12.32 -23.58
N ASP A 35 8.75 11.25 -24.39
CA ASP A 35 8.31 11.29 -25.77
C ASP A 35 6.78 11.30 -25.85
N PHE A 36 6.24 12.35 -26.47
CA PHE A 36 4.82 12.56 -26.71
C PHE A 36 4.16 11.43 -27.52
N PHE A 37 4.93 10.71 -28.35
CA PHE A 37 4.44 9.59 -29.16
C PHE A 37 4.57 8.22 -28.50
N ALA A 38 5.22 8.15 -27.34
CA ALA A 38 5.33 6.90 -26.61
C ALA A 38 3.94 6.47 -26.10
N LYS A 39 3.53 5.25 -26.41
CA LYS A 39 2.26 4.70 -25.91
C LYS A 39 2.28 4.67 -24.38
N ALA A 40 1.18 5.11 -23.77
CA ALA A 40 1.00 5.20 -22.32
C ALA A 40 1.20 3.88 -21.54
N TYR A 41 1.18 2.73 -22.23
CA TYR A 41 1.45 1.41 -21.64
C TYR A 41 2.86 1.24 -21.06
N ASN A 42 3.79 2.17 -21.33
CA ASN A 42 5.15 2.15 -20.77
C ASN A 42 5.32 3.03 -19.53
N ALA A 43 4.26 3.69 -19.06
CA ALA A 43 4.31 4.50 -17.85
C ALA A 43 4.18 3.60 -16.61
N GLU A 44 5.31 3.14 -16.09
CA GLU A 44 5.34 2.51 -14.77
C GLU A 44 5.28 3.60 -13.69
N HIS A 45 4.29 3.50 -12.82
CA HIS A 45 4.17 4.32 -11.63
C HIS A 45 4.39 3.42 -10.42
N SER A 46 5.45 3.67 -9.67
CA SER A 46 5.73 2.92 -8.45
C SER A 46 5.68 3.83 -7.24
N ILE A 47 5.12 3.30 -6.16
CA ILE A 47 5.22 3.89 -4.83
C ILE A 47 6.03 2.95 -3.96
N GLN A 48 7.09 3.46 -3.35
CA GLN A 48 7.82 2.77 -2.31
C GLN A 48 7.38 3.34 -0.97
N ILE A 49 6.91 2.47 -0.08
CA ILE A 49 6.54 2.83 1.29
C ILE A 49 7.52 2.13 2.22
N ARG A 50 8.06 2.87 3.19
CA ARG A 50 8.91 2.36 4.26
C ARG A 50 8.22 2.66 5.58
N GLY A 51 8.07 1.63 6.40
CA GLY A 51 7.48 1.75 7.72
C GLY A 51 8.24 0.91 8.72
N GLU A 52 8.08 1.26 9.99
CA GLU A 52 8.59 0.52 11.14
C GLU A 52 7.41 0.15 12.02
N ILE A 53 7.26 -1.13 12.34
CA ILE A 53 6.27 -1.59 13.31
C ILE A 53 7.03 -1.87 14.61
N PRO A 54 6.79 -1.12 15.69
CA PRO A 54 7.47 -1.37 16.96
C PRO A 54 7.15 -2.80 17.44
N LEU A 55 8.18 -3.59 17.75
CA LEU A 55 8.03 -5.01 18.15
C LEU A 55 7.04 -5.22 19.32
N ARG A 56 6.95 -4.25 20.24
CA ARG A 56 6.00 -4.27 21.38
C ARG A 56 4.53 -4.15 20.97
N LEU A 57 4.25 -3.76 19.72
CA LEU A 57 2.93 -3.51 19.14
C LEU A 57 2.56 -4.57 18.10
N LEU A 58 3.46 -5.52 17.81
CA LEU A 58 3.08 -6.70 17.05
C LEU A 58 2.07 -7.49 17.89
N PRO A 59 0.86 -7.76 17.36
CA PRO A 59 -0.07 -8.63 18.05
C PRO A 59 0.60 -10.00 18.29
N PRO A 60 0.25 -10.72 19.37
CA PRO A 60 0.66 -12.10 19.53
C PRO A 60 0.32 -12.87 18.26
N VAL A 61 1.23 -13.71 17.75
CA VAL A 61 0.95 -14.55 16.58
C VAL A 61 -0.12 -15.56 16.97
N GLU A 62 -1.39 -15.23 16.70
CA GLU A 62 -2.50 -16.15 16.83
C GLU A 62 -2.44 -17.13 15.65
N GLN A 63 -2.31 -18.43 15.96
CA GLN A 63 -2.14 -19.49 14.94
C GLN A 63 -3.32 -19.61 13.96
N ASP A 64 -4.49 -19.04 14.30
CA ASP A 64 -5.73 -19.10 13.49
C ASP A 64 -6.29 -17.71 13.10
N ALA A 65 -5.50 -16.64 13.25
CA ALA A 65 -5.96 -15.30 12.83
C ALA A 65 -6.10 -15.22 11.31
N ASP A 66 -7.20 -14.60 10.84
CA ASP A 66 -7.37 -14.25 9.43
C ASP A 66 -6.36 -13.18 9.03
N ASN A 67 -5.20 -13.64 8.54
CA ASN A 67 -4.09 -12.79 8.13
C ASN A 67 -4.28 -12.20 6.73
N SER A 68 -5.42 -12.42 6.05
CA SER A 68 -5.66 -11.97 4.68
C SER A 68 -5.65 -10.43 4.53
N ASN A 69 -5.82 -9.70 5.63
CA ASN A 69 -5.75 -8.23 5.71
C ASN A 69 -4.36 -7.70 6.13
N THR A 70 -3.29 -8.47 5.94
CA THR A 70 -1.92 -8.01 6.20
C THR A 70 -1.18 -7.65 4.90
N LEU A 71 -0.19 -6.75 4.99
CA LEU A 71 0.70 -6.43 3.86
C LEU A 71 1.42 -7.68 3.35
N TYR A 72 1.87 -8.55 4.26
CA TYR A 72 2.51 -9.83 3.95
C TYR A 72 1.58 -10.74 3.12
N ALA A 73 0.33 -10.94 3.55
CA ALA A 73 -0.61 -11.76 2.79
C ALA A 73 -0.94 -11.18 1.41
N TRP A 74 -1.03 -9.85 1.31
CA TRP A 74 -1.20 -9.19 0.01
C TRP A 74 0.03 -9.39 -0.90
N ALA A 75 1.25 -9.29 -0.35
CA ALA A 75 2.49 -9.54 -1.08
C ALA A 75 2.60 -10.97 -1.61
N LEU A 76 2.00 -11.95 -0.93
CA LEU A 76 1.95 -13.35 -1.36
C LEU A 76 0.73 -13.69 -2.23
N THR A 77 -0.17 -12.75 -2.47
CA THR A 77 -1.35 -13.00 -3.29
C THR A 77 -0.93 -13.18 -4.75
N GLU A 78 -1.21 -14.36 -5.33
CA GLU A 78 -1.01 -14.61 -6.76
C GLU A 78 -2.07 -13.89 -7.61
N TYR A 79 -1.73 -13.46 -8.81
CA TYR A 79 -2.71 -12.88 -9.73
C TYR A 79 -3.76 -13.93 -10.16
N ARG A 80 -5.04 -13.67 -9.86
CA ARG A 80 -6.18 -14.41 -10.40
C ARG A 80 -7.28 -13.43 -10.84
N PRO A 81 -8.08 -13.76 -11.87
CA PRO A 81 -9.14 -12.86 -12.35
C PRO A 81 -10.18 -12.49 -11.28
N ASP A 82 -10.40 -13.37 -10.30
CA ASP A 82 -11.48 -13.26 -9.31
C ASP A 82 -10.96 -13.04 -7.87
N ASN A 83 -9.77 -12.43 -7.70
CA ASN A 83 -9.22 -12.15 -6.37
C ASN A 83 -8.77 -10.70 -6.18
N ASP A 84 -8.57 -10.32 -4.91
CA ASP A 84 -8.09 -8.99 -4.49
C ASP A 84 -6.58 -8.82 -4.71
N TYR A 85 -6.05 -9.30 -5.84
CA TYR A 85 -4.66 -9.08 -6.23
C TYR A 85 -4.38 -7.59 -6.41
N TYR A 86 -5.23 -6.92 -7.18
CA TYR A 86 -5.21 -5.47 -7.32
C TYR A 86 -5.98 -4.80 -6.18
N ARG A 87 -5.40 -3.73 -5.65
CA ARG A 87 -6.00 -2.95 -4.54
C ARG A 87 -5.84 -1.46 -4.78
N SER A 88 -6.70 -0.67 -4.14
CA SER A 88 -6.55 0.79 -4.11
C SER A 88 -5.71 1.21 -2.93
N VAL A 89 -4.59 1.88 -3.17
CA VAL A 89 -3.69 2.38 -2.12
C VAL A 89 -3.92 3.88 -1.93
N ILE A 90 -4.25 4.27 -0.70
CA ILE A 90 -4.47 5.65 -0.30
C ILE A 90 -3.37 6.03 0.70
N VAL A 91 -2.61 7.07 0.36
CA VAL A 91 -1.58 7.64 1.22
C VAL A 91 -1.98 9.05 1.63
N GLN A 92 -2.10 9.27 2.93
CA GLN A 92 -2.48 10.56 3.50
C GLN A 92 -1.34 11.12 4.36
N ILE A 93 -0.99 12.39 4.16
CA ILE A 93 -0.04 13.10 5.01
C ILE A 93 -0.85 13.98 5.94
N VAL A 94 -0.72 13.76 7.24
CA VAL A 94 -1.47 14.45 8.28
C VAL A 94 -0.56 15.35 9.09
N ARG A 95 -1.01 16.59 9.33
CA ARG A 95 -0.34 17.57 10.20
C ARG A 95 -1.38 18.26 11.06
N HIS A 96 -1.21 18.18 12.39
CA HIS A 96 -2.18 18.70 13.37
C HIS A 96 -3.61 18.20 13.09
N GLU A 97 -3.77 16.87 12.99
CA GLU A 97 -5.06 16.19 12.77
C GLU A 97 -5.77 16.53 11.45
N LYS A 98 -5.14 17.31 10.57
CA LYS A 98 -5.65 17.62 9.24
C LYS A 98 -4.83 16.94 8.17
N THR A 99 -5.51 16.30 7.22
CA THR A 99 -4.89 15.80 5.99
C THR A 99 -4.45 16.99 5.14
N ILE A 100 -3.15 17.13 4.94
CA ILE A 100 -2.56 18.21 4.14
C ILE A 100 -2.27 17.76 2.70
N ARG A 101 -2.15 16.45 2.46
CA ARG A 101 -2.01 15.83 1.14
C ARG A 101 -2.62 14.44 1.15
N GLU A 102 -3.20 14.05 0.03
CA GLU A 102 -3.71 12.71 -0.23
C GLU A 102 -3.30 12.30 -1.64
N ALA A 103 -2.84 11.06 -1.78
CA ALA A 103 -2.56 10.42 -3.06
C ALA A 103 -3.30 9.08 -3.11
N LYS A 104 -3.98 8.82 -4.23
CA LYS A 104 -4.71 7.58 -4.46
C LYS A 104 -4.15 6.88 -5.70
N PHE A 105 -3.74 5.63 -5.52
CA PHE A 105 -3.28 4.73 -6.57
C PHE A 105 -4.34 3.65 -6.73
N THR A 106 -4.96 3.58 -7.91
CA THR A 106 -5.92 2.51 -8.25
C THR A 106 -5.19 1.38 -8.95
N HIS A 107 -5.70 0.15 -8.83
CA HIS A 107 -5.09 -1.05 -9.43
C HIS A 107 -3.61 -1.26 -9.05
N ALA A 108 -3.25 -1.00 -7.80
CA ALA A 108 -1.89 -1.24 -7.31
C ALA A 108 -1.69 -2.73 -7.00
N TYR A 109 -0.46 -3.21 -7.13
CA TYR A 109 -0.02 -4.54 -6.71
C TYR A 109 1.35 -4.45 -6.04
N VAL A 110 1.73 -5.47 -5.27
CA VAL A 110 3.03 -5.51 -4.61
C VAL A 110 4.08 -6.04 -5.57
N HIS A 111 5.07 -5.21 -5.92
CA HIS A 111 6.21 -5.64 -6.73
C HIS A 111 7.33 -6.27 -5.89
N VAL A 112 7.63 -5.68 -4.73
CA VAL A 112 8.65 -6.16 -3.77
C VAL A 112 8.13 -5.95 -2.36
N TYR A 113 8.30 -6.96 -1.50
CA TYR A 113 8.02 -6.89 -0.08
C TYR A 113 9.25 -7.32 0.72
N GLN A 114 9.56 -6.59 1.79
CA GLN A 114 10.64 -6.89 2.72
C GLN A 114 10.18 -6.52 4.12
N GLU A 115 10.36 -7.44 5.07
CA GLU A 115 10.14 -7.26 6.50
C GLU A 115 11.47 -7.13 7.25
#